data_AF-A0A359F1K5-F1
#
_entry.id   AF-A0A359F1K5-F1
#
_cell.length_a   1.000
_cell.length_b   1.000
_cell.length_c   1.000
_cell.angle_alpha   90.00
_cell.angle_beta   90.00
_cell.angle_gamma   90.00
#
_symmetry.space_group_name_H-M   'P 1'
#
loop_
_entity.id
_entity.type
_entity.pdbx_description
1 polymer ?
#
loop_
_entity_poly.entity_id
_entity_poly.type
_entity_poly.pdbx_seq_one_letter_code
_entity_poly.pdbx_strand_id
1 'polypeptide(L)'
;MDFFWHPYNRTWLSERALEIPIAQQFLARFPEDAHGLEIGNVMAHYQPITHRVVDKYERAPGVENIDVVEVESAEPLDFILAISTIEHVGWDEPHKDPSKAPAALARLRSLLHPERGRFLLTAPLGHNPGLDAWLLQGDHGALCSEIYVRDHKDRWTSVDQPEPHQIRYHYDLRSAGCLWVGEFARD
;
A
#
# COMPACT_ATOMS: atom_id res chain seq x y z
N MET A 1 -5.53 -18.20 3.93
CA MET A 1 -4.61 -17.10 3.62
C MET A 1 -3.23 -17.57 4.04
N ASP A 2 -2.29 -17.63 3.10
CA ASP A 2 -0.97 -18.20 3.35
C ASP A 2 -0.01 -17.08 3.80
N PHE A 3 0.68 -17.27 4.92
CA PHE A 3 1.61 -16.27 5.46
C PHE A 3 2.98 -16.36 4.77
N PHE A 4 3.57 -15.22 4.43
CA PHE A 4 4.91 -15.16 3.83
C PHE A 4 6.03 -14.95 4.85
N TRP A 5 7.10 -15.75 4.72
CA TRP A 5 8.25 -15.77 5.63
C TRP A 5 9.52 -15.31 4.92
N HIS A 6 10.08 -14.17 5.34
CA HIS A 6 11.34 -13.65 4.82
C HIS A 6 12.11 -12.86 5.89
N PRO A 7 13.46 -12.96 5.96
CA PRO A 7 14.25 -12.29 6.99
C PRO A 7 14.28 -10.76 6.86
N TYR A 8 14.14 -10.22 5.64
CA TYR A 8 14.00 -8.77 5.46
C TYR A 8 12.73 -8.28 6.15
N ASN A 9 12.86 -7.27 7.01
CA ASN A 9 11.83 -6.78 7.92
C ASN A 9 11.17 -7.83 8.84
N ARG A 10 11.73 -9.05 8.93
CA ARG A 10 11.19 -10.17 9.74
C ARG A 10 9.69 -10.32 9.54
N THR A 11 9.28 -10.65 8.32
CA THR A 11 7.87 -10.52 7.86
C THR A 11 6.85 -11.11 8.83
N TRP A 12 7.17 -12.22 9.50
CA TRP A 12 6.34 -12.89 10.50
C TRP A 12 5.98 -12.06 11.75
N LEU A 13 6.64 -10.92 11.96
CA LEU A 13 6.35 -9.95 13.04
C LEU A 13 5.66 -8.68 12.55
N SER A 14 5.21 -8.65 11.29
CA SER A 14 4.65 -7.44 10.67
C SER A 14 3.49 -7.77 9.72
N GLU A 15 2.80 -6.72 9.31
CA GLU A 15 1.83 -6.70 8.21
C GLU A 15 2.37 -7.33 6.91
N ARG A 16 3.69 -7.33 6.70
CA ARG A 16 4.34 -7.94 5.52
C ARG A 16 4.03 -9.43 5.36
N ALA A 17 3.69 -10.13 6.45
CA ALA A 17 3.23 -11.52 6.39
C ALA A 17 1.93 -11.69 5.58
N LEU A 18 1.08 -10.65 5.52
CA LEU A 18 -0.12 -10.59 4.69
C LEU A 18 0.08 -9.83 3.40
N GLU A 19 0.73 -8.66 3.48
CA GLU A 19 0.83 -7.74 2.35
C GLU A 19 1.56 -8.34 1.15
N ILE A 20 2.65 -9.09 1.40
CA ILE A 20 3.45 -9.68 0.31
C ILE A 20 2.65 -10.75 -0.45
N PRO A 21 1.99 -11.74 0.20
CA PRO A 21 1.07 -12.65 -0.48
C PRO A 21 -0.04 -11.94 -1.26
N ILE A 22 -0.66 -10.91 -0.68
CA ILE A 22 -1.72 -10.15 -1.34
C ILE A 22 -1.17 -9.48 -2.62
N ALA A 23 -0.02 -8.83 -2.52
CA ALA A 23 0.63 -8.18 -3.65
C ALA A 23 1.05 -9.18 -4.73
N GLN A 24 1.59 -10.35 -4.36
CA GLN A 24 1.92 -11.41 -5.30
C GLN A 24 0.68 -11.92 -6.04
N GLN A 25 -0.43 -12.15 -5.33
CA GLN A 25 -1.70 -12.55 -5.94
C GLN A 25 -2.29 -11.48 -6.85
N PHE A 26 -2.10 -10.20 -6.53
CA PHE A 26 -2.50 -9.09 -7.36
C PHE A 26 -1.66 -9.00 -8.64
N LEU A 27 -0.33 -9.05 -8.52
CA LEU A 27 0.60 -8.99 -9.65
C LEU A 27 0.42 -10.18 -10.61
N ALA A 28 0.10 -11.37 -10.10
CA ALA A 28 -0.15 -12.56 -10.91
C ALA A 28 -1.37 -12.44 -11.85
N ARG A 29 -2.20 -11.39 -11.72
CA ARG A 29 -3.33 -11.12 -12.62
C ARG A 29 -2.90 -10.45 -13.93
N PHE A 30 -1.67 -9.96 -14.00
CA PHE A 30 -1.15 -9.20 -15.12
C PHE A 30 -0.04 -9.98 -15.85
N PRO A 31 0.12 -9.80 -17.16
CA PRO A 31 1.27 -10.35 -17.88
C PRO A 31 2.57 -9.66 -17.44
N GLU A 32 3.72 -10.33 -17.66
CA GLU A 32 5.04 -9.83 -17.23
C GLU A 32 5.44 -8.48 -17.85
N ASP A 33 4.88 -8.16 -19.03
CA ASP A 33 5.10 -6.92 -19.78
C ASP A 33 4.03 -5.85 -19.55
N ALA A 34 3.11 -6.07 -18.58
CA ALA A 34 2.09 -5.09 -18.22
C ALA A 34 2.72 -3.76 -17.79
N HIS A 35 2.07 -2.65 -18.15
CA HIS A 35 2.54 -1.33 -17.81
C HIS A 35 2.19 -1.00 -16.35
N GLY A 36 3.08 -1.43 -15.45
CA GLY A 36 2.90 -1.35 -14.01
C GLY A 36 3.73 -0.27 -13.32
N LEU A 37 3.21 0.21 -12.19
CA LEU A 37 3.89 1.13 -11.29
C LEU A 37 3.76 0.67 -9.83
N GLU A 38 4.86 0.71 -9.09
CA GLU A 38 4.88 0.55 -7.64
C GLU A 38 5.28 1.86 -6.96
N ILE A 39 4.50 2.26 -5.95
CA ILE A 39 4.79 3.40 -5.08
C ILE A 39 5.37 2.90 -3.78
N GLY A 40 6.61 3.33 -3.55
CA GLY A 40 7.55 2.84 -2.56
C GLY A 40 8.20 1.52 -2.98
N ASN A 41 9.47 1.35 -2.68
CA ASN A 41 10.23 0.18 -3.13
C ASN A 41 10.06 -1.01 -2.17
N VAL A 42 8.99 -1.80 -2.33
CA VAL A 42 8.71 -2.92 -1.41
C VAL A 42 9.00 -4.26 -2.05
N MET A 43 8.37 -4.56 -3.18
CA MET A 43 8.41 -5.90 -3.76
C MET A 43 9.81 -6.30 -4.22
N ALA A 44 10.64 -5.34 -4.64
CA ALA A 44 12.03 -5.57 -5.02
C ALA A 44 12.89 -6.19 -3.90
N HIS A 45 12.49 -6.03 -2.63
CA HIS A 45 13.18 -6.65 -1.50
C HIS A 45 12.83 -8.14 -1.29
N TYR A 46 11.77 -8.63 -1.93
CA TYR A 46 11.24 -9.98 -1.71
C TYR A 46 11.25 -10.83 -2.98
N GLN A 47 11.22 -10.22 -4.16
CA GLN A 47 11.29 -10.91 -5.45
C GLN A 47 11.82 -9.99 -6.56
N PRO A 48 12.32 -10.54 -7.67
CA PRO A 48 12.58 -9.76 -8.87
C PRO A 48 11.30 -9.06 -9.37
N ILE A 49 11.46 -7.85 -9.89
CA ILE A 49 10.36 -7.04 -10.43
C ILE A 49 10.71 -6.53 -11.83
N THR A 50 9.68 -6.27 -12.65
CA THR A 50 9.81 -5.72 -14.01
C THR A 50 9.12 -4.38 -14.18
N HIS A 51 8.17 -4.06 -13.30
CA HIS A 51 7.44 -2.80 -13.31
C HIS A 51 8.29 -1.63 -12.81
N ARG A 52 7.82 -0.41 -13.12
CA ARG A 52 8.45 0.84 -12.69
C ARG A 52 8.27 1.03 -11.18
N VAL A 53 9.29 1.58 -10.50
CA VAL A 53 9.22 1.89 -9.06
C VAL A 53 9.52 3.36 -8.81
N VAL A 54 8.65 4.01 -8.05
CA VAL A 54 8.85 5.38 -7.56
C VAL A 54 8.90 5.38 -6.04
N ASP A 55 9.98 5.91 -5.47
CA ASP A 55 10.12 6.11 -4.03
C ASP A 55 10.85 7.42 -3.74
N LYS A 56 10.23 8.34 -3.00
CA LYS A 56 10.79 9.66 -2.71
C LYS A 56 12.12 9.61 -1.94
N TYR A 57 12.32 8.62 -1.08
CA TYR A 57 13.40 8.60 -0.11
C TYR A 57 14.43 7.49 -0.37
N GLU A 58 13.99 6.31 -0.80
CA GLU A 58 14.88 5.17 -1.01
C GLU A 58 15.72 5.33 -2.28
N ARG A 59 17.05 5.32 -2.13
CA ARG A 59 17.99 5.36 -3.25
C ARG A 59 18.52 3.96 -3.53
N ALA A 60 17.95 3.31 -4.54
CA ALA A 60 18.36 1.97 -4.99
C ALA A 60 18.39 1.88 -6.53
N PRO A 61 19.11 0.91 -7.11
CA PRO A 61 19.11 0.69 -8.55
C PRO A 61 17.68 0.45 -9.09
N GLY A 62 17.29 1.16 -10.14
CA GLY A 62 15.98 1.03 -10.77
C GLY A 62 14.83 1.77 -10.06
N VAL A 63 15.11 2.47 -8.95
CA VAL A 63 14.11 3.28 -8.22
C VAL A 63 14.20 4.74 -8.63
N GLU A 64 13.08 5.32 -9.04
CA GLU A 64 12.96 6.75 -9.36
C GLU A 64 12.61 7.55 -8.10
N ASN A 65 13.45 8.54 -7.75
CA ASN A 65 13.22 9.39 -6.58
C ASN A 65 12.29 10.57 -6.87
N ILE A 66 11.00 10.28 -6.97
CA ILE A 66 9.93 11.24 -7.30
C ILE A 66 8.90 11.28 -6.17
N ASP A 67 8.34 12.45 -5.86
CA ASP A 67 7.21 12.56 -4.95
C ASP A 67 5.96 11.97 -5.61
N VAL A 68 5.19 11.15 -4.89
CA VAL A 68 4.03 10.43 -5.46
C VAL A 68 3.03 11.35 -6.16
N VAL A 69 2.88 12.59 -5.68
CA VAL A 69 1.95 13.57 -6.29
C VAL A 69 2.47 14.14 -7.62
N GLU A 70 3.77 14.01 -7.88
CA GLU A 70 4.46 14.45 -9.10
C GLU A 70 4.63 13.32 -10.12
N VAL A 71 4.17 12.10 -9.79
CA VAL A 71 4.28 10.97 -10.71
C VAL A 71 3.47 11.24 -11.99
N GLU A 72 4.09 10.97 -13.12
CA GLU A 72 3.49 11.05 -14.44
C GLU A 72 3.64 9.72 -15.19
N SER A 73 2.74 9.49 -16.14
CA SER A 73 2.82 8.38 -17.09
C SER A 73 2.29 8.86 -18.43
N ALA A 74 3.05 8.62 -19.50
CA ALA A 74 2.65 9.00 -20.86
C ALA A 74 1.51 8.10 -21.38
N GLU A 75 1.58 6.81 -21.05
CA GLU A 75 0.56 5.81 -21.37
C GLU A 75 -0.22 5.42 -20.10
N PRO A 76 -1.51 5.06 -20.21
CA PRO A 76 -2.26 4.58 -19.05
C PRO A 76 -1.62 3.32 -18.44
N LEU A 77 -1.71 3.19 -17.11
CA LEU A 77 -1.15 2.07 -16.35
C LEU A 77 -2.16 0.92 -16.25
N ASP A 78 -1.69 -0.31 -16.49
CA ASP A 78 -2.49 -1.52 -16.27
C ASP A 78 -2.67 -1.79 -14.77
N PHE A 79 -1.63 -1.51 -13.98
CA PHE A 79 -1.74 -1.59 -12.53
C PHE A 79 -0.91 -0.56 -11.77
N ILE A 80 -1.34 -0.27 -10.54
CA ILE A 80 -0.58 0.43 -9.52
C ILE A 80 -0.55 -0.44 -8.25
N LEU A 81 0.58 -0.44 -7.56
CA LEU A 81 0.78 -1.15 -6.29
C LEU A 81 1.36 -0.19 -5.25
N ALA A 82 0.77 -0.11 -4.06
CA ALA A 82 1.31 0.67 -2.95
C ALA A 82 1.15 -0.13 -1.65
N ILE A 83 2.28 -0.50 -1.03
CA ILE A 83 2.28 -1.44 0.10
C ILE A 83 2.94 -0.85 1.34
N SER A 84 2.17 -0.40 2.33
CA SER A 84 2.70 0.34 3.48
C SER A 84 3.56 1.54 3.04
N THR A 85 2.97 2.42 2.23
CA THR A 85 3.66 3.58 1.65
C THR A 85 2.83 4.85 1.71
N ILE A 86 1.54 4.80 1.34
CA ILE A 86 0.69 6.00 1.29
C ILE A 86 0.43 6.61 2.68
N GLU A 87 0.46 5.81 3.75
CA GLU A 87 0.33 6.31 5.13
C GLU A 87 1.45 7.30 5.50
N HIS A 88 2.63 7.19 4.89
CA HIS A 88 3.75 8.10 5.13
C HIS A 88 3.61 9.43 4.36
N VAL A 89 2.80 9.48 3.31
CA VAL A 89 2.68 10.63 2.39
C VAL A 89 2.06 11.82 3.10
N GLY A 90 2.82 12.92 3.19
CA GLY A 90 2.40 14.13 3.91
C GLY A 90 2.43 13.99 5.44
N TRP A 91 2.82 12.84 5.99
CA TRP A 91 2.84 12.60 7.43
C TRP A 91 4.24 12.56 8.03
N ASP A 92 5.18 11.93 7.32
CA ASP A 92 6.60 11.82 7.71
C ASP A 92 7.45 13.00 7.23
N GLU A 93 6.79 14.10 6.85
CA GLU A 93 7.43 15.33 6.38
C GLU A 93 7.62 16.32 7.55
N PRO A 94 8.62 17.24 7.49
CA PRO A 94 8.82 18.26 8.53
C PRO A 94 7.56 19.10 8.80
N HIS A 95 6.75 19.31 7.75
CA HIS A 95 5.45 19.94 7.82
C HIS A 95 4.40 18.93 7.38
N LYS A 96 3.53 18.54 8.32
CA LYS A 96 2.45 17.59 8.06
C LYS A 96 1.39 18.23 7.17
N ASP A 97 1.05 17.53 6.09
CA ASP A 97 0.00 17.89 5.16
C ASP A 97 -1.01 16.73 5.04
N PRO A 98 -2.13 16.78 5.77
CA PRO A 98 -3.13 15.73 5.74
C PRO A 98 -3.86 15.62 4.39
N SER A 99 -3.73 16.61 3.50
CA SER A 99 -4.35 16.57 2.17
C SER A 99 -3.53 15.78 1.14
N LYS A 100 -2.24 15.53 1.43
CA LYS A 100 -1.31 14.95 0.46
C LYS A 100 -1.58 13.49 0.15
N ALA A 101 -1.94 12.68 1.15
CA ALA A 101 -2.30 11.28 0.93
C ALA A 101 -3.57 11.13 0.06
N PRO A 102 -4.69 11.83 0.33
CA PRO A 102 -5.83 11.86 -0.60
C PRO A 102 -5.48 12.35 -2.00
N ALA A 103 -4.66 13.41 -2.11
CA ALA A 103 -4.21 13.92 -3.41
C ALA A 103 -3.37 12.90 -4.19
N ALA A 104 -2.50 12.16 -3.50
CA ALA A 104 -1.73 11.07 -4.08
C ALA A 104 -2.65 9.95 -4.61
N LEU A 105 -3.65 9.53 -3.83
CA LEU A 105 -4.60 8.50 -4.25
C LEU A 105 -5.40 8.94 -5.50
N ALA A 106 -5.91 10.17 -5.52
CA ALA A 106 -6.61 10.71 -6.68
C ALA A 106 -5.68 10.79 -7.90
N ARG A 107 -4.43 11.23 -7.71
CA ARG A 107 -3.43 11.29 -8.78
C ARG A 107 -3.14 9.91 -9.36
N LEU A 108 -2.85 8.92 -8.52
CA LEU A 108 -2.55 7.55 -8.95
C LEU A 108 -3.74 6.94 -9.70
N ARG A 109 -4.95 7.08 -9.17
CA ARG A 109 -6.16 6.58 -9.84
C ARG A 109 -6.37 7.22 -11.22
N SER A 110 -6.02 8.50 -11.39
CA SER A 110 -6.12 9.18 -12.69
C SER A 110 -5.18 8.63 -13.77
N LEU A 111 -4.07 7.98 -13.38
CA LEU A 111 -3.08 7.39 -14.28
C LEU A 111 -3.46 5.99 -14.77
N LEU A 112 -4.46 5.37 -14.14
CA LEU A 112 -4.91 4.03 -14.52
C LEU A 112 -5.57 4.03 -15.91
N HIS A 113 -5.39 2.90 -16.60
CA HIS A 113 -6.20 2.56 -17.75
C HIS A 113 -7.69 2.58 -17.37
N PRO A 114 -8.57 3.26 -18.14
CA PRO A 114 -9.94 3.55 -17.72
C PRO A 114 -10.80 2.31 -17.45
N GLU A 115 -10.66 1.26 -18.26
CA GLU A 115 -11.53 0.07 -18.13
C GLU A 115 -10.92 -1.03 -17.26
N ARG A 116 -9.63 -1.33 -17.47
CA ARG A 116 -8.96 -2.50 -16.89
C ARG A 116 -7.92 -2.16 -15.82
N GLY A 117 -7.57 -0.89 -15.65
CA GLY A 117 -6.58 -0.46 -14.68
C GLY A 117 -7.01 -0.79 -13.25
N ARG A 118 -6.10 -1.32 -12.44
CA ARG A 118 -6.36 -1.59 -11.02
C ARG A 118 -5.26 -1.03 -10.14
N PHE A 119 -5.65 -0.57 -8.97
CA PHE A 119 -4.72 -0.09 -7.96
C PHE A 119 -4.93 -0.86 -6.66
N LEU A 120 -3.94 -1.65 -6.25
CA LEU A 120 -3.91 -2.27 -4.94
C LEU A 120 -3.20 -1.34 -3.95
N LEU A 121 -3.90 -1.04 -2.85
CA LEU A 121 -3.37 -0.32 -1.70
C LEU A 121 -3.45 -1.20 -0.46
N THR A 122 -2.34 -1.33 0.26
CA THR A 122 -2.34 -1.79 1.65
C THR A 122 -1.79 -0.68 2.55
N ALA A 123 -2.48 -0.41 3.64
CA ALA A 123 -2.14 0.66 4.57
C ALA A 123 -2.20 0.16 6.02
N PRO A 124 -1.05 0.03 6.71
CA PRO A 124 -0.99 -0.14 8.16
C PRO A 124 -1.70 1.03 8.85
N LEU A 125 -2.70 0.72 9.67
CA LEU A 125 -3.46 1.76 10.37
C LEU A 125 -2.79 2.16 11.69
N GLY A 126 -3.02 3.39 12.12
CA GLY A 126 -2.49 3.96 13.36
C GLY A 126 -1.19 4.74 13.17
N HIS A 127 -0.72 4.90 11.93
CA HIS A 127 0.40 5.77 11.61
C HIS A 127 -0.06 7.17 11.22
N ASN A 128 -1.01 7.28 10.28
CA ASN A 128 -1.53 8.54 9.75
C ASN A 128 -3.06 8.65 10.01
N PRO A 129 -3.47 9.32 11.10
CA PRO A 129 -4.87 9.37 11.51
C PRO A 129 -5.83 9.96 10.48
N GLY A 130 -5.34 10.86 9.61
CA GLY A 130 -6.15 11.45 8.55
C GLY A 130 -6.48 10.43 7.46
N LEU A 131 -5.48 9.66 7.03
CA LEU A 131 -5.69 8.56 6.10
C LEU A 131 -6.51 7.43 6.74
N ASP A 132 -6.22 7.08 7.99
CA ASP A 132 -6.95 6.05 8.74
C ASP A 132 -8.45 6.35 8.77
N ALA A 133 -8.83 7.58 9.14
CA ALA A 133 -10.21 8.01 9.19
C ALA A 133 -10.88 7.95 7.81
N TRP A 134 -10.18 8.37 6.76
CA TRP A 134 -10.69 8.34 5.39
C TRP A 134 -10.93 6.90 4.90
N LEU A 135 -9.99 5.97 5.14
CA LEU A 135 -10.12 4.56 4.78
C LEU A 135 -11.26 3.86 5.55
N LEU A 136 -11.45 4.20 6.84
CA LEU A 136 -12.49 3.59 7.68
C LEU A 136 -13.90 4.14 7.43
N GLN A 137 -14.04 5.30 6.79
CA GLN A 137 -15.35 5.87 6.43
C GLN A 137 -16.04 5.13 5.29
N GLY A 138 -15.30 4.40 4.45
CA GLY A 138 -15.83 3.53 3.38
C GLY A 138 -16.32 4.23 2.10
N ASP A 139 -16.52 5.55 2.11
CA ASP A 139 -16.99 6.34 0.94
C ASP A 139 -15.82 6.91 0.12
N HIS A 140 -14.91 6.03 -0.29
CA HIS A 140 -13.67 6.39 -1.01
C HIS A 140 -13.54 5.76 -2.40
N GLY A 141 -14.57 5.05 -2.88
CA GLY A 141 -14.58 4.47 -4.23
C GLY A 141 -13.70 3.24 -4.42
N ALA A 142 -13.36 2.51 -3.35
CA ALA A 142 -12.75 1.19 -3.50
C ALA A 142 -13.77 0.21 -4.09
N LEU A 143 -13.32 -0.64 -5.02
CA LEU A 143 -14.12 -1.72 -5.58
C LEU A 143 -14.39 -2.81 -4.53
N CYS A 144 -13.38 -3.08 -3.71
CA CYS A 144 -13.43 -3.94 -2.56
C CYS A 144 -12.41 -3.48 -1.52
N SER A 145 -12.69 -3.78 -0.26
CA SER A 145 -11.76 -3.55 0.84
C SER A 145 -11.98 -4.56 1.95
N GLU A 146 -10.91 -4.88 2.65
CA GLU A 146 -10.90 -5.72 3.84
C GLU A 146 -10.02 -5.10 4.91
N ILE A 147 -10.38 -5.34 6.17
CA ILE A 147 -9.60 -4.89 7.34
C ILE A 147 -9.12 -6.12 8.08
N TYR A 148 -7.83 -6.18 8.34
CA TYR A 148 -7.22 -7.26 9.11
C TYR A 148 -6.73 -6.73 10.45
N VAL A 149 -6.96 -7.49 11.51
CA VAL A 149 -6.41 -7.21 12.85
C VAL A 149 -5.49 -8.32 13.30
N ARG A 150 -4.38 -7.95 13.93
CA ARG A 150 -3.38 -8.86 14.48
C ARG A 150 -3.67 -9.18 15.95
N ASP A 151 -3.71 -10.46 16.29
CA ASP A 151 -3.84 -10.91 17.67
C ASP A 151 -2.49 -11.03 18.38
N HIS A 152 -2.52 -11.35 19.68
CA HIS A 152 -1.33 -11.52 20.53
C HIS A 152 -0.43 -12.73 20.15
N LYS A 153 -0.84 -13.54 19.18
CA LYS A 153 -0.08 -14.68 18.63
C LYS A 153 0.37 -14.41 17.19
N ASP A 154 0.40 -13.14 16.78
CA ASP A 154 0.75 -12.68 15.43
C ASP A 154 -0.16 -13.25 14.33
N ARG A 155 -1.38 -13.69 14.67
CA ARG A 155 -2.35 -14.16 13.68
C ARG A 155 -3.20 -12.99 13.22
N TRP A 156 -3.41 -12.93 11.92
CA TRP A 156 -4.26 -11.92 11.31
C TRP A 156 -5.64 -12.49 10.97
N THR A 157 -6.68 -11.72 11.24
CA THR A 157 -8.08 -12.10 10.95
C THR A 157 -8.80 -10.92 10.33
N SER A 158 -9.60 -11.19 9.27
CA SER A 158 -10.45 -10.19 8.63
C SER A 158 -11.63 -9.82 9.56
N VAL A 159 -11.95 -8.54 9.66
CA VAL A 159 -13.02 -7.97 10.50
C VAL A 159 -13.79 -6.91 9.73
N ASP A 160 -15.07 -6.74 10.07
CA ASP A 160 -15.90 -5.68 9.47
C ASP A 160 -15.48 -4.29 9.98
N GLN A 161 -15.16 -4.18 11.27
CA GLN A 161 -14.69 -2.95 11.90
C GLN A 161 -13.64 -3.27 12.98
N PRO A 162 -12.51 -2.54 13.01
CA PRO A 162 -11.52 -2.67 14.06
C PRO A 162 -11.94 -1.88 15.30
N GLU A 163 -11.62 -2.42 16.47
CA GLU A 163 -11.74 -1.70 17.73
C GLU A 163 -10.64 -0.62 17.85
N PRO A 164 -10.90 0.53 18.51
CA PRO A 164 -9.93 1.62 18.59
C PRO A 164 -8.55 1.22 19.13
N HIS A 165 -8.49 0.25 20.05
CA HIS A 165 -7.24 -0.23 20.63
C HIS A 165 -6.41 -1.10 19.68
N GLN A 166 -7.00 -1.61 18.59
CA GLN A 166 -6.34 -2.40 17.56
C GLN A 166 -5.68 -1.51 16.49
N ILE A 167 -6.18 -0.28 16.33
CA ILE A 167 -5.65 0.74 15.40
C ILE A 167 -4.41 1.37 16.04
N ARG A 168 -3.29 0.65 16.02
CA ARG A 168 -2.03 1.09 16.60
C ARG A 168 -0.85 0.70 15.73
N TYR A 169 -0.01 1.68 15.43
CA TYR A 169 1.32 1.44 14.90
C TYR A 169 2.31 1.22 16.05
N HIS A 170 2.95 0.05 16.08
CA HIS A 170 3.95 -0.33 17.06
C HIS A 170 5.34 0.06 16.55
N TYR A 171 5.74 1.32 16.79
CA TYR A 171 7.01 1.87 16.31
C TYR A 171 8.25 1.06 16.71
N ASP A 172 8.28 0.49 17.92
CA ASP A 172 9.39 -0.35 18.39
C ASP A 172 9.55 -1.64 17.56
N LEU A 173 8.44 -2.12 17.01
CA LEU A 173 8.38 -3.33 16.19
C LEU A 173 8.33 -3.03 14.69
N ARG A 174 8.16 -1.75 14.30
CA ARG A 174 7.86 -1.32 12.92
C ARG A 174 6.76 -2.17 12.29
N SER A 175 5.66 -2.31 13.02
CA SER A 175 4.51 -3.10 12.58
C SER A 175 3.20 -2.53 13.09
N ALA A 176 2.10 -2.76 12.37
CA ALA A 176 0.78 -2.37 12.83
C ALA A 176 0.00 -3.52 13.48
N GLY A 177 -0.93 -3.16 14.37
CA GLY A 177 -1.96 -4.06 14.89
C GLY A 177 -3.16 -4.21 13.96
N CYS A 178 -3.28 -3.34 12.96
CA CYS A 178 -4.38 -3.31 12.02
C CYS A 178 -3.89 -2.91 10.63
N LEU A 179 -4.41 -3.57 9.60
CA LEU A 179 -4.05 -3.38 8.20
C LEU A 179 -5.33 -3.20 7.39
N TRP A 180 -5.41 -2.13 6.62
CA TRP A 180 -6.43 -1.95 5.61
C TRP A 180 -5.90 -2.41 4.26
N VAL A 181 -6.72 -3.12 3.49
CA VAL A 181 -6.41 -3.61 2.14
C VAL A 181 -7.56 -3.23 1.22
N GLY A 182 -7.28 -2.70 0.04
CA GLY A 182 -8.33 -2.47 -0.93
C GLY A 182 -7.85 -2.21 -2.34
N GLU A 183 -8.78 -2.37 -3.28
CA GLU A 183 -8.54 -2.25 -4.71
C GLU A 183 -9.39 -1.14 -5.30
N PHE A 184 -8.79 -0.30 -6.12
CA PHE A 184 -9.45 0.81 -6.80
C PHE A 184 -9.37 0.65 -8.32
N ALA A 185 -10.33 1.24 -9.02
CA ALA A 185 -10.21 1.57 -10.44
C ALA A 185 -9.99 3.08 -10.60
N ARG A 186 -9.84 3.50 -11.86
CA ARG A 186 -9.94 4.92 -12.24
C ARG A 186 -11.29 5.48 -11.78
N ASP A 187 -11.29 6.71 -11.27
CA ASP A 187 -12.51 7.50 -11.01
C ASP A 187 -13.29 7.80 -12.30
#